data_AF-A8YJR4-F1
#
_entry.id   AF-A8YJR4-F1
#
_cell.length_a   1.000
_cell.length_b   1.000
_cell.length_c   1.000
_cell.angle_alpha   90.00
_cell.angle_beta   90.00
_cell.angle_gamma   90.00
#
_symmetry.space_group_name_H-M   'P 1'
#
loop_
_entity.id
_entity.type
_entity.pdbx_description
1 polymer ?
#
loop_
_entity_poly.entity_id
_entity_poly.type
_entity_poly.pdbx_seq_one_letter_code
_entity_poly.pdbx_strand_id
1 'polypeptide(L)' 'MYGKTNESSIAPENFELPFEGKLSADNRWIIMAELIPWEEFEEEYAQNFDEEMGAPAKPFRMALGALTIKEK' A
#
# COMPACT_ATOMS: atom_id res chain seq x y z
N MET A 1 10.38 -10.90 -11.02
CA MET A 1 9.04 -11.49 -10.80
C MET A 1 8.19 -10.52 -10.00
N TYR A 2 7.01 -10.17 -10.50
CA TYR A 2 6.00 -9.45 -9.73
C TYR A 2 4.86 -10.39 -9.33
N GLY A 3 4.74 -10.69 -8.04
CA GLY A 3 3.58 -11.43 -7.54
C GLY A 3 2.46 -10.44 -7.21
N LYS A 4 1.42 -10.37 -8.04
CA LYS A 4 0.21 -9.63 -7.66
C LYS A 4 -0.44 -10.32 -6.47
N THR A 5 -0.24 -9.78 -5.28
CA THR A 5 -0.96 -10.20 -4.08
C THR A 5 -2.33 -9.53 -4.08
N ASN A 6 -3.41 -10.32 -4.11
CA ASN A 6 -4.75 -9.84 -3.76
C ASN A 6 -4.84 -9.61 -2.24
N GLU A 7 -3.95 -8.76 -1.70
CA GLU A 7 -4.08 -8.29 -0.33
C GLU A 7 -5.29 -7.36 -0.30
N SER A 8 -6.41 -7.89 0.18
CA SER A 8 -7.58 -7.09 0.51
C SER A 8 -7.14 -6.01 1.49
N SER A 9 -6.97 -4.79 1.00
CA SER A 9 -6.66 -3.66 1.84
C SER A 9 -7.79 -3.49 2.85
N ILE A 10 -7.48 -3.70 4.13
CA ILE A 10 -8.44 -3.46 5.22
C ILE A 10 -8.77 -1.97 5.18
N ALA A 11 -10.06 -1.64 5.06
CA ALA A 11 -10.50 -0.26 5.13
C ALA A 11 -10.09 0.35 6.48
N PRO A 12 -9.66 1.63 6.55
CA PRO A 12 -9.16 2.24 7.78
C PRO A 12 -10.16 2.13 8.96
N GLU A 13 -11.45 2.19 8.65
CA GLU A 13 -12.57 2.03 9.58
C GLU A 13 -12.73 0.63 10.17
N ASN A 14 -12.24 -0.40 9.45
CA ASN A 14 -12.27 -1.81 9.85
C ASN A 14 -10.95 -2.24 10.52
N PHE A 15 -10.01 -1.31 10.71
CA PHE A 15 -8.77 -1.59 11.41
C PHE A 15 -9.02 -1.65 12.92
N GLU A 16 -8.97 -2.85 13.48
CA GLU A 16 -9.17 -3.09 14.91
C GLU A 16 -7.90 -2.73 15.71
N LEU A 17 -8.05 -1.81 16.65
CA LEU A 17 -7.00 -1.46 17.62
C LEU A 17 -7.11 -2.37 18.84
N PRO A 18 -6.00 -2.65 19.56
CA PRO A 18 -6.02 -3.46 20.79
C PRO A 18 -6.74 -2.79 21.97
N PHE A 19 -7.36 -1.63 21.74
CA PHE A 19 -8.16 -0.85 22.65
C PHE A 19 -9.43 -0.37 21.91
N GLU A 20 -10.45 0.08 22.62
CA GLU A 20 -11.74 0.56 22.08
C GLU A 20 -11.61 1.90 21.32
N GLY A 21 -10.77 1.95 20.30
CA GLY A 21 -10.50 3.11 19.46
C GLY A 21 -10.69 2.80 17.98
N LYS A 22 -10.81 3.86 17.18
CA LYS A 22 -10.79 3.81 15.72
C LYS A 22 -9.69 4.72 15.19
N LEU A 23 -9.23 4.45 13.98
CA LEU A 23 -8.37 5.39 13.29
C LEU A 23 -9.16 6.69 13.00
N SER A 24 -8.54 7.84 13.27
CA SER A 24 -9.14 9.15 12.98
C SER A 24 -9.08 9.41 11.48
N ALA A 25 -10.24 9.67 10.84
CA ALA A 25 -10.31 10.00 9.42
C ALA A 25 -9.48 11.24 9.04
N ASP A 26 -9.29 12.17 9.98
CA ASP A 26 -8.47 13.38 9.79
C ASP A 26 -6.96 13.10 9.86
N ASN A 27 -6.55 11.85 10.08
CA ASN A 27 -5.15 11.46 10.06
C ASN A 27 -4.55 11.69 8.67
N ARG A 28 -3.48 12.48 8.61
CA ARG A 28 -2.78 12.82 7.37
C ARG A 28 -2.43 11.61 6.49
N TRP A 29 -2.08 10.47 7.09
CA TRP A 29 -1.74 9.25 6.36
C TRP A 29 -2.96 8.54 5.78
N ILE A 30 -4.12 8.60 6.47
CA ILE A 30 -5.38 8.04 5.98
C ILE A 30 -5.87 8.84 4.79
N ILE A 31 -5.94 10.18 4.93
CA ILE A 31 -6.30 11.08 3.83
C ILE A 31 -5.38 10.84 2.62
N MET A 32 -4.06 10.75 2.84
CA MET A 32 -3.12 10.50 1.75
C MET A 32 -3.37 9.15 1.08
N ALA A 33 -3.68 8.11 1.86
CA ALA A 33 -3.96 6.79 1.31
C ALA A 33 -5.26 6.73 0.51
N GLU A 34 -6.28 7.51 0.88
CA GLU A 34 -7.54 7.60 0.12
C GLU A 34 -7.38 8.33 -1.22
N LEU A 35 -6.41 9.24 -1.31
CA LEU A 35 -6.16 10.03 -2.53
C LEU A 35 -5.31 9.31 -3.58
N ILE A 36 -4.59 8.25 -3.20
CA ILE A 36 -3.68 7.54 -4.12
C ILE A 36 -4.47 6.47 -4.90
N PRO A 37 -4.45 6.49 -6.25
CA PRO A 37 -5.01 5.43 -7.08
C PRO A 37 -4.09 4.19 -7.04
N TRP A 38 -4.23 3.39 -5.99
CA TRP A 38 -3.33 2.26 -5.72
C TRP A 38 -3.31 1.22 -6.84
N GLU A 39 -4.46 0.90 -7.44
CA GLU A 39 -4.56 -0.13 -8.47
C GLU A 39 -3.82 0.28 -9.75
N GLU A 40 -4.04 1.50 -10.21
CA GLU A 40 -3.38 2.04 -11.41
C GLU A 40 -1.86 2.06 -11.26
N PHE A 41 -1.36 2.55 -10.11
CA PHE A 41 0.08 2.58 -9.86
C PHE A 41 0.69 1.20 -9.58
N GLU A 42 -0.06 0.26 -8.99
CA GLU A 42 0.41 -1.12 -8.84
C GLU A 42 0.61 -1.77 -10.22
N GLU A 43 -0.28 -1.52 -11.18
CA GLU A 43 -0.14 -2.01 -12.55
C GLU A 43 1.08 -1.42 -13.26
N GLU A 44 1.28 -0.11 -13.20
CA GLU A 44 2.47 0.54 -13.77
C GLU A 44 3.75 0.08 -13.09
N TYR A 45 3.74 -0.05 -11.77
CA TYR A 45 4.88 -0.52 -11.00
C TYR A 45 5.25 -1.96 -11.36
N ALA A 46 4.27 -2.85 -11.51
CA ALA A 46 4.46 -4.23 -11.90
C ALA A 46 5.13 -4.37 -13.28
N GLN A 47 4.83 -3.49 -14.23
CA GLN A 47 5.44 -3.50 -15.59
C GLN A 47 6.96 -3.29 -15.56
N ASN A 48 7.52 -2.76 -14.48
CA ASN A 48 8.98 -2.57 -14.34
C ASN A 48 9.71 -3.86 -13.96
N PHE A 49 9.00 -4.95 -13.67
CA PHE A 49 9.59 -6.21 -13.24
C PHE A 49 9.34 -7.30 -14.27
N ASP A 50 10.34 -8.15 -14.46
CA ASP A 50 10.20 -9.37 -15.25
C ASP A 50 9.15 -10.29 -14.61
N GLU A 51 8.31 -10.95 -15.39
CA GLU A 51 7.25 -11.83 -14.89
C GLU A 51 7.81 -13.16 -14.36
N GLU A 52 8.85 -13.70 -14.97
CA GLU A 52 9.32 -15.08 -14.73
C GLU A 52 10.66 -15.15 -13.99
N MET A 53 11.51 -14.13 -14.13
CA MET A 53 12.86 -14.14 -13.57
C MET A 53 13.08 -13.14 -12.42
N GLY A 54 14.00 -13.52 -11.52
CA GLY A 54 14.44 -12.68 -10.40
C GLY A 54 13.64 -12.87 -9.12
N ALA A 55 14.07 -12.18 -8.06
CA ALA A 55 13.39 -12.21 -6.77
C ALA A 55 12.01 -11.52 -6.85
N PRO A 56 11.00 -12.00 -6.10
CA PRO A 56 9.71 -11.32 -6.02
C PRO A 56 9.85 -9.90 -5.48
N ALA A 57 9.34 -8.92 -6.21
CA ALA A 57 9.27 -7.54 -5.75
C ALA A 57 8.29 -7.39 -4.58
N LYS A 58 8.46 -6.32 -3.79
CA LYS A 58 7.47 -5.93 -2.77
C LYS A 58 6.29 -5.21 -3.43
N PRO A 59 5.07 -5.29 -2.85
CA PRO A 59 3.91 -4.54 -3.34
C PRO A 59 4.18 -3.03 -3.45
N PHE A 60 3.57 -2.33 -4.39
CA PHE A 60 3.79 -0.90 -4.60
C PHE A 60 3.48 -0.10 -3.33
N ARG A 61 2.38 -0.45 -2.66
CA ARG A 61 1.95 0.19 -1.40
C ARG A 61 3.04 0.17 -0.32
N MET A 62 3.79 -0.92 -0.23
CA MET A 62 4.91 -1.04 0.71
C MET A 62 6.09 -0.15 0.30
N ALA A 63 6.46 -0.17 -0.98
CA ALA A 63 7.57 0.63 -1.49
C ALA A 63 7.31 2.14 -1.32
N LEU A 64 6.13 2.62 -1.75
CA LEU A 64 5.74 4.02 -1.62
C LEU A 64 5.58 4.43 -0.14
N GLY A 65 4.98 3.57 0.68
CA GLY A 65 4.84 3.82 2.12
C GLY A 65 6.19 4.00 2.80
N ALA A 66 7.15 3.12 2.52
CA ALA A 66 8.51 3.20 3.06
C ALA A 66 9.24 4.48 2.62
N LEU A 67 9.11 4.87 1.34
CA LEU A 67 9.67 6.13 0.83
C LEU A 67 9.02 7.34 1.53
N THR A 68 7.71 7.34 1.71
CA THR A 68 6.99 8.44 2.38
C THR A 68 7.44 8.61 3.83
N ILE A 69 7.69 7.50 4.54
CA ILE A 69 8.21 7.52 5.92
C ILE A 69 9.66 8.00 5.94
N LYS A 70 10.49 7.60 4.97
CA LYS A 70 11.89 8.04 4.91
C LYS A 70 12.02 9.55 4.70
N GLU A 71 11.19 10.15 3.86
CA GLU A 71 11.26 11.56 3.50
C GLU A 71 10.61 12.50 4.54
N LYS A 72 10.03 11.95 5.63
CA LYS A 72 9.38 12.72 6.69
C LYS A 72 9.92 12.40 8.07
#